data_AF-A0ABD7RUF0-F1
#
_entry.id   AF-A0ABD7RUF0-F1
#
_cell.length_a   1.000
_cell.length_b   1.000
_cell.length_c   1.000
_cell.angle_alpha   90.00
_cell.angle_beta   90.00
_cell.angle_gamma   90.00
#
_symmetry.space_group_name_H-M   'P 1'
#
loop_
_entity.id
_entity.type
_entity.pdbx_description
1 polymer ?
#
loop_
_entity_poly.entity_id
_entity_poly.type
_entity_poly.pdbx_seq_one_letter_code
_entity_poly.pdbx_strand_id
1 'polypeptide(L)'
;MTFASLGLIEPLLRTLADLDYKTPTPVQSQAIPAVLKGRDLMAAAQTGTGKTAGFALPLLQRLTLEGPQVASNSVRALVLTPTRELAEQVLQSFQAYGQHLPLTSYAVYGGVSINPQMMKLRKGVDVLVATPGRLLDLYRQNAVKFSQLQTLILDEADRMLDLGFARELDELFSALPKKRQTLLFSATFSDAIRQMAGELLRDPLSVEVSPRNAVAKTVKQWLIPVDKKRKSELFLHLLQVKRWGQVLVFAKTRKGVDQLEQELLAMGVAADSIHGDKPQPSRLRALERFKAGEVQILVATDVAARGLDIDDLPLVVNLDLPINAEDYVHRIGRTGRAGSTGEAISLVCADEVDQLAAIENLTQQLIKRVDEPDFIPDHRVPLTAVGGQVLKKPKKPKQKLIPGAGKAGGKGNIHLGRWFEEEDAKPKAKAVRKVPSFGSKPKGGKK
;
A
#
# COMPACT_ATOMS: atom_id res chain seq x y z
N MET A 1 12.54 -25.06 -16.16
CA MET A 1 13.55 -24.02 -16.51
C MET A 1 14.29 -23.67 -15.23
N THR A 2 15.63 -23.57 -15.27
CA THR A 2 16.47 -23.27 -14.09
C THR A 2 17.11 -21.90 -14.23
N PHE A 3 17.60 -21.29 -13.14
CA PHE A 3 18.34 -20.02 -13.23
C PHE A 3 19.61 -20.12 -14.09
N ALA A 4 20.32 -21.25 -14.04
CA ALA A 4 21.48 -21.49 -14.88
C ALA A 4 21.13 -21.43 -16.38
N SER A 5 19.95 -21.93 -16.77
CA SER A 5 19.49 -21.87 -18.17
C SER A 5 19.16 -20.44 -18.66
N LEU A 6 19.12 -19.44 -17.78
CA LEU A 6 18.89 -18.04 -18.13
C LEU A 6 20.18 -17.26 -18.45
N GLY A 7 21.36 -17.92 -18.36
CA GLY A 7 22.65 -17.30 -18.70
C GLY A 7 23.30 -16.50 -17.57
N LEU A 8 22.95 -16.80 -16.32
CA LEU A 8 23.58 -16.18 -15.14
C LEU A 8 24.96 -16.78 -14.83
N ILE A 9 25.88 -15.95 -14.35
CA ILE A 9 27.23 -16.36 -13.94
C ILE A 9 27.24 -17.11 -12.60
N GLU A 10 28.25 -17.95 -12.41
CA GLU A 10 28.39 -18.83 -11.24
C GLU A 10 28.28 -18.13 -9.89
N PRO A 11 28.90 -16.95 -9.64
CA PRO A 11 28.76 -16.26 -8.35
C PRO A 11 27.31 -15.92 -8.00
N LEU A 12 26.48 -15.58 -9.00
CA LEU A 12 25.07 -15.29 -8.80
C LEU A 12 24.26 -16.56 -8.58
N LEU A 13 24.58 -17.64 -9.29
CA LEU A 13 23.93 -18.95 -9.11
C LEU A 13 24.16 -19.50 -7.70
N ARG A 14 25.39 -19.36 -7.18
CA ARG A 14 25.71 -19.70 -5.79
C ARG A 14 24.86 -18.92 -4.80
N THR A 15 24.80 -17.59 -4.94
CA THR A 15 23.97 -16.76 -4.07
C THR A 15 22.49 -17.16 -4.12
N LEU A 16 21.97 -17.50 -5.31
CA LEU A 16 20.59 -17.97 -5.46
C LEU A 16 20.35 -19.30 -4.74
N ALA A 17 21.33 -20.21 -4.76
CA ALA A 17 21.26 -21.45 -3.99
C ALA A 17 21.27 -21.19 -2.47
N ASP A 18 22.11 -20.26 -1.99
CA ASP A 18 22.17 -19.87 -0.58
C ASP A 18 20.84 -19.23 -0.09
N LEU A 19 20.13 -18.54 -0.99
CA LEU A 19 18.81 -17.94 -0.73
C LEU A 19 17.62 -18.90 -0.98
N ASP A 20 17.89 -20.18 -1.28
CA ASP A 20 16.89 -21.22 -1.62
C ASP A 20 16.00 -20.88 -2.84
N TYR A 21 16.51 -20.12 -3.81
CA TYR A 21 15.79 -19.78 -5.04
C TYR A 21 15.89 -20.92 -6.07
N LYS A 22 14.92 -21.82 -6.05
CA LYS A 22 14.94 -23.05 -6.88
C LYS A 22 14.56 -22.84 -8.33
N THR A 23 13.49 -22.08 -8.58
CA THR A 23 12.90 -21.92 -9.92
C THR A 23 12.61 -20.47 -10.23
N PRO A 24 12.96 -19.97 -11.43
CA PRO A 24 12.67 -18.60 -11.81
C PRO A 24 11.16 -18.39 -11.96
N THR A 25 10.67 -17.25 -11.49
CA THR A 25 9.28 -16.84 -11.70
C THR A 25 9.03 -16.48 -13.18
N PRO A 26 7.77 -16.39 -13.63
CA PRO A 26 7.48 -16.05 -15.02
C PRO A 26 8.03 -14.68 -15.45
N VAL A 27 8.06 -13.69 -14.53
CA VAL A 27 8.67 -12.38 -14.81
C VAL A 27 10.19 -12.50 -14.94
N GLN A 28 10.85 -13.27 -14.07
CA GLN A 28 12.30 -13.49 -14.11
C GLN A 28 12.72 -14.23 -15.38
N SER A 29 11.97 -15.26 -15.78
CA SER A 29 12.27 -16.08 -16.96
C SER A 29 12.28 -15.27 -18.27
N GLN A 30 11.46 -14.21 -18.34
CA GLN A 30 11.39 -13.33 -19.50
C GLN A 30 12.33 -12.12 -19.37
N ALA A 31 12.40 -11.52 -18.18
CA ALA A 31 13.19 -10.32 -17.94
C ALA A 31 14.70 -10.60 -17.99
N ILE A 32 15.18 -11.65 -17.32
CA ILE A 32 16.62 -11.89 -17.15
C ILE A 32 17.35 -11.98 -18.51
N PRO A 33 16.91 -12.81 -19.48
CA PRO A 33 17.58 -12.89 -20.77
C PRO A 33 17.51 -11.60 -21.58
N ALA A 34 16.42 -10.84 -21.48
CA ALA A 34 16.25 -9.57 -22.17
C ALA A 34 17.20 -8.49 -21.62
N VAL A 35 17.31 -8.42 -20.29
CA VAL A 35 18.17 -7.45 -19.61
C VAL A 35 19.65 -7.76 -19.89
N LEU A 36 20.05 -9.04 -19.88
CA LEU A 36 21.40 -9.47 -20.25
C LEU A 36 21.78 -9.06 -21.68
N LYS A 37 20.83 -9.10 -22.62
CA LYS A 37 21.04 -8.66 -24.01
C LYS A 37 21.07 -7.14 -24.18
N GLY A 38 20.88 -6.37 -23.11
CA GLY A 38 20.85 -4.91 -23.15
C GLY A 38 19.57 -4.31 -23.75
N ARG A 39 18.51 -5.10 -23.93
CA ARG A 39 17.22 -4.60 -24.42
C ARG A 39 16.49 -3.87 -23.30
N ASP A 40 15.78 -2.79 -23.65
CA ASP A 40 14.86 -2.13 -22.73
C ASP A 40 13.69 -3.07 -22.36
N LEU A 41 13.08 -2.84 -21.21
CA LEU A 41 12.02 -3.70 -20.68
C LEU A 41 10.89 -2.86 -20.11
N MET A 42 9.66 -3.24 -20.41
CA MET A 42 8.46 -2.75 -19.75
C MET A 42 7.73 -3.95 -19.14
N ALA A 43 7.67 -4.03 -17.83
CA ALA A 43 7.09 -5.17 -17.12
C ALA A 43 5.94 -4.75 -16.21
N ALA A 44 4.76 -5.31 -16.45
CA ALA A 44 3.63 -5.27 -15.53
C ALA A 44 3.65 -6.53 -14.66
N ALA A 45 4.06 -6.34 -13.41
CA ALA A 45 4.00 -7.38 -12.41
C ALA A 45 3.84 -6.77 -11.02
N GLN A 46 3.08 -7.46 -10.17
CA GLN A 46 2.84 -7.00 -8.80
C GLN A 46 4.10 -7.17 -7.93
N THR A 47 4.20 -6.42 -6.83
CA THR A 47 5.21 -6.65 -5.76
C THR A 47 5.22 -8.14 -5.35
N GLY A 48 6.32 -8.71 -4.87
CA GLY A 48 6.36 -10.13 -4.47
C GLY A 48 6.39 -11.17 -5.60
N THR A 49 6.36 -10.76 -6.88
CA THR A 49 6.51 -11.69 -8.03
C THR A 49 7.97 -11.97 -8.40
N GLY A 50 8.91 -11.49 -7.60
CA GLY A 50 10.34 -11.62 -7.86
C GLY A 50 10.89 -10.63 -8.89
N LYS A 51 10.21 -9.48 -9.12
CA LYS A 51 10.66 -8.39 -10.01
C LYS A 51 12.08 -7.95 -9.73
N THR A 52 12.41 -7.74 -8.45
CA THR A 52 13.72 -7.25 -8.02
C THR A 52 14.85 -8.16 -8.47
N ALA A 53 14.72 -9.48 -8.29
CA ALA A 53 15.69 -10.43 -8.84
C ALA A 53 15.73 -10.42 -10.37
N GLY A 54 14.57 -10.22 -11.02
CA GLY A 54 14.45 -10.15 -12.48
C GLY A 54 15.27 -9.04 -13.14
N PHE A 55 15.48 -7.91 -12.46
CA PHE A 55 16.37 -6.84 -12.95
C PHE A 55 17.73 -6.81 -12.25
N ALA A 56 17.83 -7.17 -10.97
CA ALA A 56 19.05 -7.02 -10.19
C ALA A 56 20.12 -8.03 -10.61
N LEU A 57 19.75 -9.31 -10.77
CA LEU A 57 20.68 -10.37 -11.17
C LEU A 57 21.36 -10.07 -12.51
N PRO A 58 20.63 -9.82 -13.62
CA PRO A 58 21.28 -9.54 -14.89
C PRO A 58 22.04 -8.20 -14.88
N LEU A 59 21.57 -7.20 -14.11
CA LEU A 59 22.30 -5.93 -13.97
C LEU A 59 23.65 -6.12 -13.26
N LEU A 60 23.67 -6.83 -12.13
CA LEU A 60 24.89 -7.11 -11.38
C LEU A 60 25.91 -7.87 -12.23
N GLN A 61 25.45 -8.84 -13.01
CA GLN A 61 26.30 -9.55 -13.96
C GLN A 61 26.90 -8.60 -15.00
N ARG A 62 26.08 -7.77 -15.65
CA ARG A 62 26.56 -6.82 -16.65
C ARG A 62 27.57 -5.83 -16.06
N LEU A 63 27.30 -5.26 -14.89
CA LEU A 63 28.24 -4.35 -14.22
C LEU A 63 29.55 -5.01 -13.79
N THR A 64 29.53 -6.32 -13.55
CA THR A 64 30.73 -7.11 -13.20
C THR A 64 31.57 -7.40 -14.45
N LEU A 65 30.93 -7.73 -15.57
CA LEU A 65 31.60 -8.17 -16.80
C LEU A 65 31.95 -7.00 -17.75
N GLU A 66 31.20 -5.90 -17.67
CA GLU A 66 31.25 -4.80 -18.63
C GLU A 66 31.54 -3.45 -17.95
N GLY A 67 32.23 -2.58 -18.69
CA GLY A 67 32.37 -1.16 -18.37
C GLY A 67 33.54 -0.81 -17.44
N PRO A 68 33.84 0.50 -17.32
CA PRO A 68 34.93 0.98 -16.48
C PRO A 68 34.57 0.86 -15.00
N GLN A 69 35.60 0.90 -14.15
CA GLN A 69 35.45 1.13 -12.71
C GLN A 69 34.70 2.44 -12.45
N VAL A 70 33.90 2.46 -11.38
CA VAL A 70 33.13 3.65 -11.02
C VAL A 70 34.05 4.78 -10.57
N ALA A 71 33.82 5.97 -11.11
CA ALA A 71 34.56 7.18 -10.77
C ALA A 71 33.96 7.88 -9.54
N SER A 72 34.73 8.81 -8.95
CA SER A 72 34.27 9.64 -7.85
C SER A 72 32.96 10.37 -8.19
N ASN A 73 32.02 10.38 -7.23
CA ASN A 73 30.68 10.95 -7.36
C ASN A 73 29.88 10.41 -8.55
N SER A 74 30.25 9.27 -9.14
CA SER A 74 29.59 8.72 -10.33
C SER A 74 28.84 7.43 -9.98
N VAL A 75 27.88 7.09 -10.84
CA VAL A 75 27.07 5.87 -10.72
C VAL A 75 26.98 5.15 -12.06
N ARG A 76 26.96 3.82 -12.04
CA ARG A 76 26.86 2.98 -13.25
C ARG A 76 25.44 2.49 -13.50
N ALA A 77 24.67 2.24 -12.45
CA ALA A 77 23.25 1.95 -12.51
C ALA A 77 22.47 2.77 -11.48
N LEU A 78 21.28 3.18 -11.88
CA LEU A 78 20.36 3.95 -11.05
C LEU A 78 19.01 3.23 -10.98
N VAL A 79 18.54 2.97 -9.77
CA VAL A 79 17.19 2.45 -9.50
C VAL A 79 16.38 3.52 -8.80
N LEU A 80 15.32 3.99 -9.45
CA LEU A 80 14.36 4.91 -8.87
C LEU A 80 13.22 4.14 -8.21
N THR A 81 12.95 4.48 -6.96
CA THR A 81 11.89 3.88 -6.14
C THR A 81 11.03 4.98 -5.50
N PRO A 82 9.70 4.81 -5.37
CA PRO A 82 8.79 5.82 -4.81
C PRO A 82 8.99 6.12 -3.33
N THR A 83 9.42 5.14 -2.54
CA THR A 83 9.47 5.24 -1.07
C THR A 83 10.84 4.90 -0.53
N ARG A 84 11.12 5.34 0.69
CA ARG A 84 12.39 5.06 1.38
C ARG A 84 12.50 3.58 1.73
N GLU A 85 11.36 2.97 2.06
CA GLU A 85 11.27 1.56 2.45
C GLU A 85 11.58 0.66 1.28
N LEU A 86 11.03 0.97 0.10
CA LEU A 86 11.35 0.23 -1.10
C LEU A 86 12.82 0.44 -1.49
N ALA A 87 13.35 1.65 -1.33
CA ALA A 87 14.77 1.92 -1.59
C ALA A 87 15.69 1.04 -0.73
N GLU A 88 15.38 0.91 0.56
CA GLU A 88 16.11 0.04 1.51
C GLU A 88 16.00 -1.44 1.11
N GLN A 89 14.80 -1.93 0.81
CA GLN A 89 14.58 -3.34 0.42
C GLN A 89 15.28 -3.69 -0.89
N VAL A 90 15.22 -2.80 -1.87
CA VAL A 90 15.92 -2.99 -3.14
C VAL A 90 17.43 -2.97 -2.90
N LEU A 91 17.94 -2.06 -2.07
CA LEU A 91 19.37 -2.06 -1.68
C LEU A 91 19.76 -3.40 -1.02
N GLN A 92 18.99 -3.88 -0.05
CA GLN A 92 19.24 -5.16 0.62
C GLN A 92 19.27 -6.31 -0.38
N SER A 93 18.35 -6.31 -1.36
CA SER A 93 18.33 -7.29 -2.44
C SER A 93 19.62 -7.24 -3.28
N PHE A 94 20.05 -6.04 -3.69
CA PHE A 94 21.32 -5.88 -4.44
C PHE A 94 22.54 -6.34 -3.63
N GLN A 95 22.56 -6.07 -2.32
CA GLN A 95 23.65 -6.51 -1.43
C GLN A 95 23.66 -8.03 -1.26
N ALA A 96 22.49 -8.64 -1.06
CA ALA A 96 22.35 -10.08 -0.95
C ALA A 96 22.82 -10.75 -2.25
N TYR A 97 22.23 -10.39 -3.39
CA TYR A 97 22.61 -10.97 -4.70
C TYR A 97 24.08 -10.71 -5.06
N GLY A 98 24.61 -9.55 -4.70
CA GLY A 98 25.97 -9.11 -4.99
C GLY A 98 27.04 -9.56 -4.00
N GLN A 99 26.72 -10.41 -2.99
CA GLN A 99 27.66 -10.74 -1.91
C GLN A 99 29.01 -11.33 -2.38
N HIS A 100 29.04 -11.96 -3.57
CA HIS A 100 30.23 -12.55 -4.17
C HIS A 100 30.78 -11.75 -5.36
N LEU A 101 30.34 -10.49 -5.53
CA LEU A 101 30.75 -9.62 -6.63
C LEU A 101 31.50 -8.39 -6.10
N PRO A 102 32.49 -7.86 -6.84
CA PRO A 102 33.25 -6.69 -6.45
C PRO A 102 32.48 -5.39 -6.76
N LEU A 103 31.21 -5.32 -6.37
CA LEU A 103 30.31 -4.22 -6.67
C LEU A 103 29.83 -3.53 -5.39
N THR A 104 29.65 -2.22 -5.48
CA THR A 104 29.16 -1.38 -4.39
C THR A 104 27.74 -0.92 -4.66
N SER A 105 26.88 -0.99 -3.65
CA SER A 105 25.51 -0.51 -3.71
C SER A 105 25.20 0.42 -2.54
N TYR A 106 24.36 1.42 -2.78
CA TYR A 106 23.93 2.37 -1.75
C TYR A 106 22.53 2.92 -2.03
N ALA A 107 21.83 3.34 -0.97
CA ALA A 107 20.51 3.96 -1.08
C ALA A 107 20.55 5.43 -0.64
N VAL A 108 19.85 6.30 -1.38
CA VAL A 108 19.70 7.72 -1.06
C VAL A 108 18.23 8.13 -1.08
N TYR A 109 17.76 8.64 0.05
CA TYR A 109 16.37 9.05 0.20
C TYR A 109 16.19 10.19 1.21
N GLY A 110 15.04 10.86 1.14
CA GLY A 110 14.68 12.03 1.96
C GLY A 110 14.56 11.76 3.47
N GLY A 111 14.37 12.81 4.27
CA GLY A 111 14.06 12.73 5.71
C GLY A 111 15.13 12.14 6.63
N VAL A 112 16.33 11.94 6.11
CA VAL A 112 17.58 11.79 6.88
C VAL A 112 18.59 12.83 6.41
N SER A 113 19.66 13.08 7.18
CA SER A 113 20.68 14.04 6.81
C SER A 113 21.28 13.73 5.43
N ILE A 114 21.47 14.77 4.61
CA ILE A 114 22.04 14.62 3.27
C ILE A 114 23.56 14.42 3.30
N ASN A 115 24.25 15.01 4.29
CA ASN A 115 25.72 15.00 4.36
C ASN A 115 26.32 13.57 4.40
N PRO A 116 25.81 12.62 5.21
CA PRO A 116 26.30 11.24 5.17
C PRO A 116 26.15 10.58 3.79
N GLN A 117 25.07 10.88 3.06
CA GLN A 117 24.84 10.37 1.72
C GLN A 117 25.84 10.97 0.72
N MET A 118 26.09 12.28 0.78
CA MET A 118 27.13 12.94 -0.02
C MET A 118 28.51 12.34 0.24
N MET A 119 28.86 12.13 1.52
CA MET A 119 30.15 11.54 1.90
C MET A 119 30.33 10.14 1.34
N LYS A 120 29.28 9.31 1.35
CA LYS A 120 29.32 7.95 0.78
C LYS A 120 29.53 7.97 -0.73
N LEU A 121 28.89 8.90 -1.44
CA LEU A 121 28.98 9.02 -2.91
C LEU A 121 30.35 9.49 -3.41
N ARG A 122 31.19 10.10 -2.57
CA ARG A 122 32.53 10.58 -2.97
C ARG A 122 33.41 9.52 -3.61
N LYS A 123 33.28 8.26 -3.23
CA LYS A 123 34.08 7.15 -3.80
C LYS A 123 33.50 6.60 -5.12
N GLY A 124 32.30 7.03 -5.50
CA GLY A 124 31.53 6.36 -6.55
C GLY A 124 30.77 5.15 -6.00
N VAL A 125 29.66 4.81 -6.64
CA VAL A 125 28.83 3.65 -6.28
C VAL A 125 28.35 2.97 -7.57
N ASP A 126 28.50 1.65 -7.68
CA ASP A 126 28.09 0.94 -8.90
C ASP A 126 26.58 0.96 -9.10
N VAL A 127 25.82 0.66 -8.04
CA VAL A 127 24.35 0.67 -8.03
C VAL A 127 23.83 1.66 -7.00
N LEU A 128 23.19 2.74 -7.46
CA LEU A 128 22.51 3.69 -6.61
C LEU A 128 21.00 3.44 -6.63
N VAL A 129 20.41 3.17 -5.48
CA VAL A 129 18.96 3.12 -5.29
C VAL A 129 18.52 4.47 -4.73
N ALA A 130 17.48 5.10 -5.28
CA ALA A 130 17.13 6.46 -4.90
C ALA A 130 15.64 6.78 -4.97
N THR A 131 15.18 7.62 -4.04
CA THR A 131 13.91 8.34 -4.21
C THR A 131 14.12 9.60 -5.06
N PRO A 132 13.21 9.95 -6.00
CA PRO A 132 13.43 11.04 -6.97
C PRO A 132 13.88 12.37 -6.36
N GLY A 133 13.14 12.89 -5.37
CA GLY A 133 13.46 14.18 -4.75
C GLY A 133 14.87 14.25 -4.15
N ARG A 134 15.29 13.22 -3.40
CA ARG A 134 16.64 13.18 -2.81
C ARG A 134 17.73 13.05 -3.87
N LEU A 135 17.51 12.26 -4.91
CA LEU A 135 18.48 12.15 -6.00
C LEU A 135 18.72 13.51 -6.66
N LEU A 136 17.62 14.24 -6.89
CA LEU A 136 17.66 15.56 -7.50
C LEU A 136 18.40 16.57 -6.62
N ASP A 137 18.18 16.55 -5.29
CA ASP A 137 18.94 17.37 -4.34
C ASP A 137 20.45 17.08 -4.41
N LEU A 138 20.82 15.80 -4.42
CA LEU A 138 22.23 15.36 -4.50
C LEU A 138 22.86 15.77 -5.84
N TYR A 139 22.11 15.67 -6.93
CA TYR A 139 22.55 16.10 -8.26
C TYR A 139 22.80 17.61 -8.30
N ARG A 140 21.86 18.41 -7.79
CA ARG A 140 21.98 19.88 -7.68
C ARG A 140 23.17 20.31 -6.82
N GLN A 141 23.52 19.53 -5.81
CA GLN A 141 24.70 19.77 -4.96
C GLN A 141 26.01 19.19 -5.55
N ASN A 142 26.00 18.70 -6.80
CA ASN A 142 27.14 18.05 -7.46
C ASN A 142 27.71 16.84 -6.69
N ALA A 143 26.91 16.22 -5.82
CA ALA A 143 27.30 15.03 -5.05
C ALA A 143 27.17 13.72 -5.85
N VAL A 144 26.39 13.74 -6.94
CA VAL A 144 26.26 12.63 -7.89
C VAL A 144 26.30 13.13 -9.33
N LYS A 145 26.92 12.37 -10.21
CA LYS A 145 27.07 12.62 -11.64
C LYS A 145 26.60 11.39 -12.42
N PHE A 146 25.96 11.62 -13.55
CA PHE A 146 25.38 10.56 -14.38
C PHE A 146 26.21 10.23 -15.62
N SER A 147 27.43 10.77 -15.76
CA SER A 147 28.28 10.57 -16.95
C SER A 147 28.65 9.11 -17.22
N GLN A 148 28.70 8.27 -16.18
CA GLN A 148 28.95 6.82 -16.29
C GLN A 148 27.67 5.97 -16.23
N LEU A 149 26.48 6.58 -16.21
CA LEU A 149 25.23 5.84 -16.06
C LEU A 149 24.95 5.01 -17.32
N GLN A 150 24.84 3.69 -17.14
CA GLN A 150 24.60 2.71 -18.20
C GLN A 150 23.16 2.17 -18.18
N THR A 151 22.57 2.05 -16.99
CA THR A 151 21.22 1.49 -16.81
C THR A 151 20.38 2.33 -15.86
N LEU A 152 19.15 2.63 -16.28
CA LEU A 152 18.09 3.23 -15.45
C LEU A 152 17.01 2.17 -15.18
N ILE A 153 16.59 2.06 -13.94
CA ILE A 153 15.46 1.21 -13.53
C ILE A 153 14.44 2.10 -12.84
N LEU A 154 13.16 2.00 -13.23
CA LEU A 154 12.04 2.57 -12.51
C LEU A 154 11.28 1.42 -11.87
N ASP A 155 11.30 1.32 -10.54
CA ASP A 155 10.52 0.32 -9.80
C ASP A 155 9.30 0.98 -9.15
N GLU A 156 8.14 0.38 -9.34
CA GLU A 156 6.83 0.96 -9.02
C GLU A 156 6.64 2.36 -9.66
N ALA A 157 6.76 2.42 -10.98
CA ALA A 157 6.66 3.68 -11.74
C ALA A 157 5.29 4.36 -11.62
N ASP A 158 4.19 3.59 -11.59
CA ASP A 158 2.84 4.08 -11.32
C ASP A 158 2.78 4.78 -9.96
N ARG A 159 3.38 4.15 -8.95
CA ARG A 159 3.46 4.69 -7.60
C ARG A 159 4.21 6.02 -7.52
N MET A 160 5.28 6.18 -8.32
CA MET A 160 6.01 7.45 -8.36
C MET A 160 5.14 8.60 -8.88
N LEU A 161 4.32 8.32 -9.90
CA LEU A 161 3.37 9.29 -10.44
C LEU A 161 2.25 9.63 -9.44
N ASP A 162 1.68 8.62 -8.78
CA ASP A 162 0.64 8.81 -7.75
C ASP A 162 1.09 9.67 -6.57
N LEU A 163 2.38 9.60 -6.24
CA LEU A 163 3.00 10.42 -5.18
C LEU A 163 3.36 11.82 -5.65
N GLY A 164 3.11 12.15 -6.92
CA GLY A 164 3.33 13.48 -7.48
C GLY A 164 4.76 13.75 -7.94
N PHE A 165 5.61 12.72 -8.10
CA PHE A 165 7.01 12.90 -8.51
C PHE A 165 7.20 13.21 -10.00
N ALA A 166 6.13 13.48 -10.77
CA ALA A 166 6.22 13.71 -12.21
C ALA A 166 7.25 14.81 -12.56
N ARG A 167 7.22 15.94 -11.84
CA ARG A 167 8.14 17.07 -12.09
C ARG A 167 9.59 16.70 -11.78
N GLU A 168 9.84 16.05 -10.67
CA GLU A 168 11.18 15.59 -10.28
C GLU A 168 11.73 14.56 -11.26
N LEU A 169 10.88 13.65 -11.75
CA LEU A 169 11.25 12.66 -12.76
C LEU A 169 11.63 13.34 -14.08
N ASP A 170 10.84 14.31 -14.57
CA ASP A 170 11.14 15.05 -15.79
C ASP A 170 12.49 15.78 -15.72
N GLU A 171 12.78 16.44 -14.59
CA GLU A 171 14.05 17.11 -14.34
C GLU A 171 15.22 16.12 -14.30
N LEU A 172 15.04 14.97 -13.62
CA LEU A 172 16.04 13.90 -13.58
C LEU A 172 16.32 13.35 -14.98
N PHE A 173 15.29 12.97 -15.73
CA PHE A 173 15.45 12.37 -17.06
C PHE A 173 16.16 13.30 -18.04
N SER A 174 15.94 14.61 -17.90
CA SER A 174 16.65 15.65 -18.67
C SER A 174 18.15 15.68 -18.36
N ALA A 175 18.55 15.34 -17.13
CA ALA A 175 19.95 15.26 -16.71
C ALA A 175 20.63 13.91 -17.02
N LEU A 176 19.86 12.84 -17.30
CA LEU A 176 20.41 11.51 -17.56
C LEU A 176 20.95 11.37 -19.00
N PRO A 177 21.98 10.53 -19.22
CA PRO A 177 22.48 10.25 -20.58
C PRO A 177 21.40 9.64 -21.47
N LYS A 178 21.29 10.13 -22.72
CA LYS A 178 20.32 9.58 -23.69
C LYS A 178 20.59 8.12 -24.06
N LYS A 179 21.87 7.73 -24.17
CA LYS A 179 22.28 6.35 -24.48
C LYS A 179 22.49 5.56 -23.18
N ARG A 180 21.48 4.77 -22.82
CA ARG A 180 21.43 3.87 -21.66
C ARG A 180 20.37 2.79 -21.90
N GLN A 181 20.46 1.68 -21.18
CA GLN A 181 19.35 0.73 -21.06
C GLN A 181 18.35 1.28 -20.03
N THR A 182 17.06 1.17 -20.31
CA THR A 182 16.01 1.56 -19.37
C THR A 182 15.05 0.39 -19.12
N LEU A 183 14.79 0.10 -17.84
CA LEU A 183 13.85 -0.93 -17.40
C LEU A 183 12.73 -0.26 -16.59
N LEU A 184 11.48 -0.45 -16.99
CA LEU A 184 10.32 0.10 -16.32
C LEU A 184 9.48 -1.05 -15.73
N PHE A 185 9.32 -1.02 -14.41
CA PHE A 185 8.49 -1.95 -13.66
C PHE A 185 7.33 -1.20 -13.02
N SER A 186 6.13 -1.72 -13.24
CA SER A 186 4.88 -1.13 -12.75
C SER A 186 3.93 -2.24 -12.32
N ALA A 187 3.00 -1.95 -11.41
CA ALA A 187 1.91 -2.88 -11.15
C ALA A 187 0.84 -2.79 -12.24
N THR A 188 0.70 -1.62 -12.86
CA THR A 188 -0.30 -1.35 -13.90
C THR A 188 0.28 -0.65 -15.12
N PHE A 189 -0.34 -0.86 -16.29
CA PHE A 189 -0.08 -0.06 -17.49
C PHE A 189 -1.19 0.96 -17.70
N SER A 190 -1.30 1.93 -16.81
CA SER A 190 -2.14 3.11 -17.02
C SER A 190 -1.65 3.91 -18.24
N ASP A 191 -2.49 4.79 -18.78
CA ASP A 191 -2.11 5.60 -19.94
C ASP A 191 -0.91 6.51 -19.62
N ALA A 192 -0.85 7.04 -18.40
CA ALA A 192 0.30 7.81 -17.92
C ALA A 192 1.60 7.00 -17.93
N ILE A 193 1.54 5.71 -17.55
CA ILE A 193 2.71 4.81 -17.60
C ILE A 193 3.10 4.47 -19.04
N ARG A 194 2.11 4.27 -19.92
CA ARG A 194 2.37 4.06 -21.35
C ARG A 194 3.02 5.28 -22.01
N GLN A 195 2.57 6.48 -21.64
CA GLN A 195 3.17 7.73 -22.10
C GLN A 195 4.62 7.85 -21.62
N MET A 196 4.86 7.69 -20.31
CA MET A 196 6.21 7.69 -19.74
C MET A 196 7.13 6.65 -20.41
N ALA A 197 6.62 5.44 -20.65
CA ALA A 197 7.36 4.39 -21.33
C ALA A 197 7.74 4.77 -22.76
N GLY A 198 6.83 5.41 -23.51
CA GLY A 198 7.08 5.86 -24.88
C GLY A 198 8.16 6.95 -24.99
N GLU A 199 8.34 7.75 -23.95
CA GLU A 199 9.37 8.80 -23.89
C GLU A 199 10.74 8.26 -23.45
N LEU A 200 10.76 7.21 -22.61
CA LEU A 200 11.98 6.72 -21.98
C LEU A 200 12.60 5.47 -22.62
N LEU A 201 11.78 4.58 -23.18
CA LEU A 201 12.20 3.26 -23.64
C LEU A 201 12.46 3.23 -25.15
N ARG A 202 13.36 2.35 -25.59
CA ARG A 202 13.69 2.11 -27.01
C ARG A 202 13.49 0.63 -27.34
N ASP A 203 12.48 0.35 -28.18
CA ASP A 203 12.06 -1.02 -28.56
C ASP A 203 12.03 -1.99 -27.35
N PRO A 204 11.23 -1.67 -26.30
CA PRO A 204 11.23 -2.49 -25.09
C PRO A 204 10.58 -3.85 -25.35
N LEU A 205 11.07 -4.87 -24.66
CA LEU A 205 10.28 -6.09 -24.45
C LEU A 205 9.14 -5.76 -23.48
N SER A 206 7.89 -6.07 -23.86
CA SER A 206 6.75 -5.95 -22.97
C SER A 206 6.44 -7.29 -22.31
N VAL A 207 6.41 -7.32 -20.98
CA VAL A 207 6.12 -8.52 -20.17
C VAL A 207 4.92 -8.24 -19.28
N GLU A 208 3.84 -8.99 -19.45
CA GLU A 208 2.63 -8.92 -18.60
C GLU A 208 2.41 -10.28 -17.94
N VAL A 209 2.62 -10.38 -16.62
CA VAL A 209 2.57 -11.67 -15.91
C VAL A 209 1.23 -11.93 -15.22
N SER A 210 0.37 -10.92 -15.05
CA SER A 210 -0.97 -11.14 -14.49
C SER A 210 -1.97 -10.06 -14.94
N PRO A 211 -3.22 -10.44 -15.28
CA PRO A 211 -4.29 -9.48 -15.51
C PRO A 211 -4.53 -8.62 -14.27
N ARG A 212 -4.92 -7.35 -14.48
CA ARG A 212 -5.18 -6.31 -13.45
C ARG A 212 -5.97 -6.76 -12.21
N ASN A 213 -6.74 -7.85 -12.26
CA ASN A 213 -7.68 -8.28 -11.22
C ASN A 213 -7.43 -9.70 -10.65
N ALA A 214 -6.30 -10.35 -10.94
CA ALA A 214 -6.07 -11.74 -10.53
C ALA A 214 -6.08 -11.95 -8.99
N VAL A 215 -5.53 -11.00 -8.23
CA VAL A 215 -5.46 -11.06 -6.75
C VAL A 215 -6.82 -10.91 -6.09
N ALA A 216 -7.68 -10.02 -6.61
CA ALA A 216 -9.04 -9.90 -6.10
C ALA A 216 -9.82 -11.22 -6.26
N LYS A 217 -9.46 -12.06 -7.22
CA LYS A 217 -10.10 -13.36 -7.41
C LYS A 217 -9.60 -14.44 -6.45
N THR A 218 -8.38 -14.35 -5.92
CA THR A 218 -7.80 -15.37 -5.02
C THR A 218 -8.00 -15.06 -3.54
N VAL A 219 -8.14 -13.78 -3.17
CA VAL A 219 -8.35 -13.35 -1.79
C VAL A 219 -9.83 -13.37 -1.42
N LYS A 220 -10.18 -14.04 -0.31
CA LYS A 220 -11.53 -14.05 0.23
C LYS A 220 -11.83 -12.71 0.90
N GLN A 221 -12.76 -11.96 0.32
CA GLN A 221 -13.09 -10.60 0.73
C GLN A 221 -14.48 -10.50 1.31
N TRP A 222 -14.64 -9.76 2.41
CA TRP A 222 -15.94 -9.31 2.89
C TRP A 222 -15.81 -7.99 3.63
N LEU A 223 -16.94 -7.30 3.77
CA LEU A 223 -17.04 -6.06 4.51
C LEU A 223 -18.03 -6.18 5.67
N ILE A 224 -17.75 -5.42 6.72
CA ILE A 224 -18.63 -5.27 7.89
C ILE A 224 -19.07 -3.81 7.95
N PRO A 225 -20.37 -3.52 7.73
CA PRO A 225 -20.90 -2.17 7.88
C PRO A 225 -20.79 -1.73 9.34
N VAL A 226 -20.27 -0.52 9.60
CA VAL A 226 -20.12 0.01 10.96
C VAL A 226 -20.13 1.53 10.95
N ASP A 227 -20.64 2.16 12.02
CA ASP A 227 -20.53 3.60 12.18
C ASP A 227 -19.07 4.02 12.36
N LYS A 228 -18.69 5.13 11.73
CA LYS A 228 -17.30 5.63 11.70
C LYS A 228 -16.61 5.68 13.07
N LYS A 229 -17.35 6.09 14.11
CA LYS A 229 -16.83 6.23 15.48
C LYS A 229 -16.57 4.88 16.17
N ARG A 230 -17.16 3.79 15.69
CA ARG A 230 -17.10 2.46 16.29
C ARG A 230 -16.18 1.49 15.54
N LYS A 231 -15.47 1.97 14.51
CA LYS A 231 -14.53 1.15 13.72
C LYS A 231 -13.43 0.52 14.58
N SER A 232 -12.76 1.31 15.43
CA SER A 232 -11.73 0.78 16.33
C SER A 232 -12.32 -0.19 17.34
N GLU A 233 -13.46 0.15 17.96
CA GLU A 233 -14.18 -0.72 18.89
C GLU A 233 -14.53 -2.08 18.24
N LEU A 234 -15.07 -2.06 17.02
CA LEU A 234 -15.39 -3.26 16.25
C LEU A 234 -14.14 -4.08 15.94
N PHE A 235 -13.05 -3.44 15.52
CA PHE A 235 -11.80 -4.14 15.24
C PHE A 235 -11.28 -4.87 16.48
N LEU A 236 -11.26 -4.21 17.64
CA LEU A 236 -10.81 -4.81 18.90
C LEU A 236 -11.72 -5.96 19.34
N HIS A 237 -13.04 -5.81 19.18
CA HIS A 237 -14.01 -6.90 19.41
C HIS A 237 -13.72 -8.12 18.53
N LEU A 238 -13.55 -7.90 17.22
CA LEU A 238 -13.26 -8.98 16.28
C LEU A 238 -11.93 -9.66 16.58
N LEU A 239 -10.90 -8.90 16.96
CA LEU A 239 -9.61 -9.44 17.36
C LEU A 239 -9.73 -10.41 18.54
N GLN A 240 -10.54 -10.07 19.55
CA GLN A 240 -10.79 -10.92 20.71
C GLN A 240 -11.62 -12.16 20.38
N VAL A 241 -12.70 -12.00 19.61
CA VAL A 241 -13.64 -13.09 19.28
C VAL A 241 -13.03 -14.08 18.31
N LYS A 242 -12.35 -13.59 17.27
CA LYS A 242 -11.78 -14.41 16.20
C LYS A 242 -10.38 -14.93 16.51
N ARG A 243 -9.70 -14.35 17.52
CA ARG A 243 -8.34 -14.71 17.95
C ARG A 243 -7.36 -14.75 16.77
N TRP A 244 -7.36 -13.69 15.97
CA TRP A 244 -6.50 -13.60 14.81
C TRP A 244 -5.03 -13.72 15.20
N GLY A 245 -4.24 -14.40 14.37
CA GLY A 245 -2.78 -14.40 14.48
C GLY A 245 -2.21 -13.08 13.98
N GLN A 246 -1.32 -13.14 13.01
CA GLN A 246 -0.69 -11.96 12.45
C GLN A 246 -1.64 -11.18 11.53
N VAL A 247 -1.76 -9.86 11.73
CA VAL A 247 -2.67 -8.99 10.95
C VAL A 247 -1.99 -7.70 10.55
N LEU A 248 -2.13 -7.33 9.27
CA LEU A 248 -1.80 -5.99 8.78
C LEU A 248 -3.08 -5.14 8.70
N VAL A 249 -3.10 -4.04 9.45
CA VAL A 249 -4.25 -3.15 9.58
C VAL A 249 -3.96 -1.83 8.88
N PHE A 250 -4.83 -1.43 7.96
CA PHE A 250 -4.72 -0.16 7.27
C PHE A 250 -5.70 0.87 7.83
N ALA A 251 -5.17 2.00 8.27
CA ALA A 251 -5.94 3.17 8.69
C ALA A 251 -5.61 4.39 7.84
N LYS A 252 -6.58 5.30 7.68
CA LYS A 252 -6.46 6.43 6.75
C LYS A 252 -5.48 7.49 7.23
N THR A 253 -5.37 7.70 8.54
CA THR A 253 -4.63 8.84 9.11
C THR A 253 -3.55 8.39 10.07
N ARG A 254 -2.45 9.15 10.12
CA ARG A 254 -1.33 8.94 11.05
C ARG A 254 -1.81 8.89 12.51
N LYS A 255 -2.67 9.83 12.91
CA LYS A 255 -3.28 9.86 14.24
C LYS A 255 -4.12 8.61 14.55
N GLY A 256 -4.88 8.12 13.57
CA GLY A 256 -5.66 6.89 13.73
C GLY A 256 -4.79 5.65 13.86
N VAL A 257 -3.64 5.61 13.17
CA VAL A 257 -2.63 4.56 13.31
C VAL A 257 -2.07 4.55 14.74
N ASP A 258 -1.58 5.70 15.23
CA ASP A 258 -1.03 5.82 16.59
C ASP A 258 -2.06 5.49 17.68
N GLN A 259 -3.30 5.97 17.51
CA GLN A 259 -4.38 5.71 18.45
C GLN A 259 -4.68 4.22 18.55
N LEU A 260 -4.81 3.53 17.42
CA LEU A 260 -5.11 2.10 17.42
C LEU A 260 -3.95 1.27 18.01
N GLU A 261 -2.71 1.64 17.72
CA GLU A 261 -1.52 1.04 18.35
C GLU A 261 -1.59 1.16 19.88
N GLN A 262 -1.90 2.35 20.40
CA GLN A 262 -2.03 2.57 21.85
C GLN A 262 -3.15 1.75 22.48
N GLU A 263 -4.31 1.67 21.83
CA GLU A 263 -5.45 0.86 22.29
C GLU A 263 -5.08 -0.64 22.34
N LEU A 264 -4.37 -1.15 21.33
CA LEU A 264 -3.89 -2.53 21.28
C LEU A 264 -2.87 -2.84 22.39
N LEU A 265 -1.90 -1.95 22.59
CA LEU A 265 -0.89 -2.11 23.64
C LEU A 265 -1.52 -2.07 25.03
N ALA A 266 -2.52 -1.20 25.26
CA ALA A 266 -3.26 -1.15 26.52
C ALA A 266 -4.02 -2.44 26.83
N MET A 267 -4.42 -3.19 25.79
CA MET A 267 -5.06 -4.50 25.90
C MET A 267 -4.06 -5.66 26.02
N GLY A 268 -2.75 -5.38 26.03
CA GLY A 268 -1.70 -6.39 26.07
C GLY A 268 -1.47 -7.12 24.75
N VAL A 269 -1.94 -6.56 23.64
CA VAL A 269 -1.68 -7.10 22.30
C VAL A 269 -0.33 -6.59 21.80
N ALA A 270 0.51 -7.48 21.28
CA ALA A 270 1.77 -7.10 20.66
C ALA A 270 1.50 -6.36 19.34
N ALA A 271 1.58 -5.04 19.38
CA ALA A 271 1.32 -4.16 18.24
C ALA A 271 2.51 -3.22 17.98
N ASP A 272 2.65 -2.81 16.73
CA ASP A 272 3.58 -1.76 16.30
C ASP A 272 2.91 -0.99 15.15
N SER A 273 3.49 0.15 14.76
CA SER A 273 2.87 0.96 13.71
C SER A 273 3.84 1.68 12.78
N ILE A 274 3.41 1.90 11.53
CA ILE A 274 4.21 2.47 10.45
C ILE A 274 3.42 3.58 9.74
N HIS A 275 3.92 4.81 9.83
CA HIS A 275 3.41 5.96 9.08
C HIS A 275 4.52 6.98 8.81
N GLY A 276 4.25 7.96 7.93
CA GLY A 276 5.26 8.90 7.44
C GLY A 276 5.89 9.87 8.46
N ASP A 277 5.31 9.97 9.67
CA ASP A 277 5.87 10.82 10.75
C ASP A 277 6.79 10.02 11.67
N LYS A 278 6.78 8.68 11.61
CA LYS A 278 7.72 7.88 12.39
C LYS A 278 9.12 8.01 11.80
N PRO A 279 10.17 8.12 12.64
CA PRO A 279 11.55 8.08 12.20
C PRO A 279 11.84 6.82 11.37
N GLN A 280 12.70 6.94 10.35
CA GLN A 280 13.04 5.81 9.48
C GLN A 280 13.53 4.56 10.25
N PRO A 281 14.43 4.68 11.25
CA PRO A 281 14.88 3.52 12.01
C PRO A 281 13.74 2.82 12.77
N SER A 282 12.75 3.58 13.26
CA SER A 282 11.59 3.02 13.94
C SER A 282 10.69 2.25 12.97
N ARG A 283 10.51 2.74 11.74
CA ARG A 283 9.71 2.08 10.71
C ARG A 283 10.37 0.76 10.26
N LEU A 284 11.68 0.75 10.07
CA LEU A 284 12.45 -0.46 9.75
C LEU A 284 12.35 -1.49 10.87
N ARG A 285 12.55 -1.07 12.12
CA ARG A 285 12.41 -1.94 13.29
C ARG A 285 11.00 -2.53 13.41
N ALA A 286 9.96 -1.72 13.22
CA ALA A 286 8.57 -2.20 13.27
C ALA A 286 8.31 -3.27 12.19
N LEU A 287 8.85 -3.06 10.98
CA LEU A 287 8.77 -4.02 9.88
C LEU A 287 9.50 -5.32 10.20
N GLU A 288 10.73 -5.25 10.70
CA GLU A 288 11.54 -6.41 11.06
C GLU A 288 10.88 -7.26 12.14
N ARG A 289 10.39 -6.61 13.21
CA ARG A 289 9.68 -7.29 14.31
C ARG A 289 8.39 -7.94 13.85
N PHE A 290 7.67 -7.31 12.92
CA PHE A 290 6.50 -7.91 12.31
C PHE A 290 6.90 -9.13 11.46
N LYS A 291 7.87 -9.02 10.56
CA LYS A 291 8.36 -10.17 9.77
C LYS A 291 8.84 -11.34 10.64
N ALA A 292 9.45 -11.05 11.79
CA ALA A 292 9.91 -12.05 12.76
C ALA A 292 8.78 -12.69 13.58
N GLY A 293 7.53 -12.22 13.45
CA GLY A 293 6.39 -12.71 14.22
C GLY A 293 6.35 -12.22 15.68
N GLU A 294 7.21 -11.28 16.08
CA GLU A 294 7.22 -10.69 17.42
C GLU A 294 6.04 -9.75 17.65
N VAL A 295 5.55 -9.15 16.57
CA VAL A 295 4.40 -8.23 16.56
C VAL A 295 3.24 -8.94 15.87
N GLN A 296 2.14 -9.07 16.60
CA GLN A 296 0.90 -9.67 16.11
C GLN A 296 0.18 -8.72 15.16
N ILE A 297 0.10 -7.43 15.50
CA ILE A 297 -0.66 -6.43 14.73
C ILE A 297 0.26 -5.31 14.27
N LEU A 298 0.37 -5.13 12.95
CA LEU A 298 1.03 -3.98 12.36
C LEU A 298 -0.03 -3.00 11.84
N VAL A 299 -0.08 -1.80 12.41
CA VAL A 299 -1.00 -0.75 11.97
C VAL A 299 -0.27 0.22 11.05
N ALA A 300 -0.79 0.49 9.85
CA ALA A 300 -0.10 1.34 8.89
C ALA A 300 -1.03 2.28 8.12
N THR A 301 -0.47 3.40 7.68
CA THR A 301 -1.09 4.18 6.60
C THR A 301 -0.67 3.61 5.25
N ASP A 302 -1.50 3.83 4.24
CA ASP A 302 -1.18 3.41 2.88
C ASP A 302 0.21 3.83 2.40
N VAL A 303 0.54 5.11 2.58
CA VAL A 303 1.80 5.68 2.08
C VAL A 303 3.00 4.94 2.67
N ALA A 304 2.89 4.55 3.93
CA ALA A 304 3.99 3.96 4.67
C ALA A 304 4.06 2.43 4.55
N ALA A 305 2.94 1.79 4.17
CA ALA A 305 2.87 0.37 3.89
C ALA A 305 3.05 0.00 2.40
N ARG A 306 3.00 0.97 1.48
CA ARG A 306 3.31 0.75 0.06
C ARG A 306 4.81 0.50 -0.11
N GLY A 307 5.15 -0.57 -0.83
CA GLY A 307 6.51 -1.06 -0.95
C GLY A 307 7.04 -1.70 0.33
N LEU A 308 6.19 -2.09 1.29
CA LEU A 308 6.61 -3.05 2.31
C LEU A 308 6.58 -4.45 1.69
N ASP A 309 7.71 -5.13 1.72
CA ASP A 309 7.85 -6.54 1.36
C ASP A 309 7.30 -7.41 2.49
N ILE A 310 5.99 -7.31 2.74
CA ILE A 310 5.25 -8.14 3.69
C ILE A 310 4.24 -8.91 2.87
N ASP A 311 4.60 -10.14 2.52
CA ASP A 311 3.77 -11.03 1.73
C ASP A 311 3.35 -12.25 2.57
N ASP A 312 2.37 -12.99 2.06
CA ASP A 312 1.84 -14.22 2.68
C ASP A 312 1.22 -14.07 4.08
N LEU A 313 0.65 -12.91 4.38
CA LEU A 313 -0.13 -12.73 5.60
C LEU A 313 -1.43 -13.55 5.57
N PRO A 314 -1.90 -14.06 6.71
CA PRO A 314 -3.18 -14.75 6.77
C PRO A 314 -4.37 -13.78 6.64
N LEU A 315 -4.21 -12.54 7.13
CA LEU A 315 -5.29 -11.57 7.20
C LEU A 315 -4.81 -10.14 6.97
N VAL A 316 -5.55 -9.41 6.13
CA VAL A 316 -5.47 -7.95 5.98
C VAL A 316 -6.78 -7.33 6.44
N VAL A 317 -6.70 -6.28 7.27
CA VAL A 317 -7.87 -5.51 7.70
C VAL A 317 -7.78 -4.08 7.21
N ASN A 318 -8.79 -3.64 6.45
CA ASN A 318 -9.00 -2.25 6.10
C ASN A 318 -9.88 -1.62 7.19
N LEU A 319 -9.27 -0.97 8.18
CA LEU A 319 -10.01 -0.18 9.16
C LEU A 319 -10.74 0.97 8.45
N ASP A 320 -10.07 1.61 7.51
CA ASP A 320 -10.63 2.61 6.59
C ASP A 320 -10.42 2.17 5.14
N LEU A 321 -11.39 2.41 4.26
CA LEU A 321 -11.19 2.18 2.83
C LEU A 321 -10.14 3.17 2.27
N PRO A 322 -9.30 2.75 1.31
CA PRO A 322 -8.37 3.66 0.67
C PRO A 322 -9.10 4.73 -0.15
N ILE A 323 -8.42 5.84 -0.40
CA ILE A 323 -8.95 6.93 -1.23
C ILE A 323 -9.05 6.49 -2.69
N ASN A 324 -8.02 5.83 -3.22
CA ASN A 324 -8.00 5.29 -4.57
C ASN A 324 -8.31 3.78 -4.55
N ALA A 325 -9.00 3.28 -5.57
CA ALA A 325 -9.41 1.88 -5.64
C ALA A 325 -8.23 0.93 -5.86
N GLU A 326 -7.20 1.39 -6.58
CA GLU A 326 -5.98 0.64 -6.87
C GLU A 326 -5.25 0.24 -5.59
N ASP A 327 -5.24 1.16 -4.62
CA ASP A 327 -4.63 0.94 -3.31
C ASP A 327 -5.29 -0.21 -2.57
N TYR A 328 -6.59 -0.43 -2.76
CA TYR A 328 -7.28 -1.57 -2.16
C TYR A 328 -6.70 -2.89 -2.66
N VAL A 329 -6.47 -3.02 -3.98
CA VAL A 329 -5.84 -4.20 -4.58
C VAL A 329 -4.43 -4.40 -4.03
N HIS A 330 -3.68 -3.32 -3.81
CA HIS A 330 -2.34 -3.38 -3.20
C HIS A 330 -2.36 -3.82 -1.73
N ARG A 331 -3.36 -3.38 -0.95
CA ARG A 331 -3.53 -3.78 0.45
C ARG A 331 -3.87 -5.25 0.56
N ILE A 332 -4.91 -5.71 -0.14
CA ILE A 332 -5.33 -7.11 -0.08
C ILE A 332 -4.32 -8.03 -0.74
N GLY A 333 -3.50 -7.53 -1.67
CA GLY A 333 -2.38 -8.24 -2.23
C GLY A 333 -1.24 -8.51 -1.25
N ARG A 334 -1.34 -8.16 0.03
CA ARG A 334 -0.44 -8.62 1.10
C ARG A 334 -0.82 -9.98 1.67
N THR A 335 -1.96 -10.52 1.22
CA THR A 335 -2.44 -11.85 1.56
C THR A 335 -2.74 -12.65 0.28
N GLY A 336 -2.81 -13.97 0.38
CA GLY A 336 -3.29 -14.84 -0.70
C GLY A 336 -2.38 -14.97 -1.93
N ARG A 337 -1.06 -14.94 -1.74
CA ARG A 337 -0.05 -15.19 -2.79
C ARG A 337 0.40 -16.67 -2.79
N ALA A 338 1.08 -17.07 -3.87
CA ALA A 338 1.69 -18.40 -4.04
C ALA A 338 0.75 -19.63 -3.87
N GLY A 339 -0.57 -19.46 -4.07
CA GLY A 339 -1.56 -20.54 -3.96
C GLY A 339 -2.21 -20.68 -2.59
N SER A 340 -1.83 -19.85 -1.61
CA SER A 340 -2.47 -19.79 -0.28
C SER A 340 -3.79 -18.99 -0.33
N THR A 341 -4.79 -19.40 0.44
CA THR A 341 -6.05 -18.66 0.60
C THR A 341 -5.88 -17.59 1.68
N GLY A 342 -5.86 -16.33 1.26
CA GLY A 342 -5.80 -15.16 2.14
C GLY A 342 -7.18 -14.55 2.43
N GLU A 343 -7.33 -13.88 3.57
CA GLU A 343 -8.57 -13.16 3.92
C GLU A 343 -8.35 -11.65 3.99
N ALA A 344 -9.32 -10.89 3.48
CA ALA A 344 -9.34 -9.42 3.57
C ALA A 344 -10.69 -8.93 4.10
N ILE A 345 -10.65 -8.19 5.21
CA ILE A 345 -11.84 -7.64 5.88
C ILE A 345 -11.84 -6.13 5.77
N SER A 346 -12.95 -5.53 5.36
CA SER A 346 -13.11 -4.07 5.34
C SER A 346 -14.17 -3.60 6.31
N LEU A 347 -13.84 -2.65 7.19
CA LEU A 347 -14.81 -1.97 8.04
C LEU A 347 -15.28 -0.71 7.33
N VAL A 348 -16.57 -0.66 6.96
CA VAL A 348 -17.09 0.36 6.04
C VAL A 348 -18.17 1.19 6.70
N CYS A 349 -18.00 2.51 6.70
CA CYS A 349 -19.05 3.44 7.12
C CYS A 349 -19.76 4.09 5.92
N ALA A 350 -20.90 4.75 6.17
CA ALA A 350 -21.70 5.34 5.11
C ALA A 350 -20.96 6.39 4.27
N ASP A 351 -20.00 7.12 4.87
CA ASP A 351 -19.16 8.12 4.20
C ASP A 351 -18.23 7.50 3.14
N GLU A 352 -18.01 6.19 3.18
CA GLU A 352 -17.03 5.48 2.35
C GLU A 352 -17.66 4.77 1.13
N VAL A 353 -18.94 5.04 0.85
CA VAL A 353 -19.69 4.33 -0.19
C VAL A 353 -19.15 4.58 -1.60
N ASP A 354 -18.62 5.78 -1.86
CA ASP A 354 -18.05 6.12 -3.17
C ASP A 354 -16.72 5.37 -3.38
N GLN A 355 -15.90 5.25 -2.32
CA GLN A 355 -14.68 4.43 -2.33
C GLN A 355 -15.04 2.96 -2.54
N LEU A 356 -16.05 2.44 -1.84
CA LEU A 356 -16.53 1.07 -2.03
C LEU A 356 -16.96 0.83 -3.48
N ALA A 357 -17.75 1.74 -4.04
CA ALA A 357 -18.23 1.63 -5.42
C ALA A 357 -17.08 1.65 -6.44
N ALA A 358 -16.07 2.50 -6.23
CA ALA A 358 -14.88 2.54 -7.06
C ALA A 358 -14.06 1.24 -6.97
N ILE A 359 -13.92 0.66 -5.77
CA ILE A 359 -13.24 -0.62 -5.54
C ILE A 359 -13.96 -1.78 -6.24
N GLU A 360 -15.28 -1.87 -6.07
CA GLU A 360 -16.09 -2.93 -6.71
C GLU A 360 -16.12 -2.77 -8.24
N ASN A 361 -16.04 -1.54 -8.75
CA ASN A 361 -15.88 -1.29 -10.18
C ASN A 361 -14.49 -1.70 -10.68
N LEU A 362 -13.41 -1.38 -9.96
CA LEU A 362 -12.06 -1.77 -10.38
C LEU A 362 -11.90 -3.30 -10.38
N THR A 363 -12.34 -3.94 -9.30
CA THR A 363 -12.25 -5.40 -9.12
C THR A 363 -13.26 -6.18 -9.96
N GLN A 364 -14.30 -5.50 -10.46
CA GLN A 364 -15.46 -6.09 -11.16
C GLN A 364 -16.18 -7.15 -10.30
N GLN A 365 -16.18 -6.97 -8.98
CA GLN A 365 -16.76 -7.89 -8.00
C GLN A 365 -17.43 -7.11 -6.87
N LEU A 366 -18.63 -7.54 -6.46
CA LEU A 366 -19.28 -7.02 -5.26
C LEU A 366 -18.69 -7.68 -4.02
N ILE A 367 -18.34 -6.88 -3.02
CA ILE A 367 -17.78 -7.39 -1.77
C ILE A 367 -18.94 -7.86 -0.89
N LYS A 368 -18.86 -9.12 -0.42
CA LYS A 368 -19.89 -9.71 0.45
C LYS A 368 -20.03 -8.87 1.72
N ARG A 369 -21.26 -8.46 2.05
CA ARG A 369 -21.58 -7.74 3.28
C ARG A 369 -21.96 -8.73 4.39
N VAL A 370 -21.37 -8.57 5.57
CA VAL A 370 -21.65 -9.37 6.76
C VAL A 370 -21.89 -8.41 7.91
N ASP A 371 -23.07 -8.46 8.51
CA ASP A 371 -23.37 -7.66 9.71
C ASP A 371 -22.77 -8.35 10.94
N GLU A 372 -22.15 -7.57 11.83
CA GLU A 372 -21.70 -8.04 13.15
C GLU A 372 -22.75 -7.64 14.22
N PRO A 373 -23.26 -8.60 15.01
CA PRO A 373 -24.16 -8.30 16.12
C PRO A 373 -23.59 -7.23 17.05
N ASP A 374 -24.45 -6.38 17.61
CA ASP A 374 -24.07 -5.22 18.45
C ASP A 374 -23.29 -4.09 17.76
N PHE A 375 -22.93 -4.25 16.49
CA PHE A 375 -22.23 -3.24 15.67
C PHE A 375 -22.99 -2.78 14.42
N ILE A 376 -24.27 -3.15 14.31
CA ILE A 376 -25.15 -2.72 13.22
C ILE A 376 -25.18 -1.17 13.18
N PRO A 377 -24.83 -0.54 12.04
CA PRO A 377 -24.70 0.90 11.97
C PRO A 377 -26.06 1.60 11.98
N ASP A 378 -26.15 2.72 12.69
CA ASP A 378 -27.28 3.63 12.61
C ASP A 378 -27.39 4.23 11.20
N HIS A 379 -26.24 4.60 10.61
CA HIS A 379 -26.14 5.08 9.24
C HIS A 379 -25.73 3.96 8.30
N ARG A 380 -26.73 3.28 7.72
CA ARG A 380 -26.47 2.16 6.80
C ARG A 380 -25.68 2.59 5.58
N VAL A 381 -24.63 1.82 5.27
CA VAL A 381 -23.88 1.91 4.01
C VAL A 381 -24.81 1.60 2.83
N PRO A 382 -25.02 2.53 1.88
CA PRO A 382 -25.87 2.27 0.73
C PRO A 382 -25.41 1.06 -0.08
N LEU A 383 -26.34 0.40 -0.78
CA LEU A 383 -26.01 -0.70 -1.68
C LEU A 383 -25.31 -0.17 -2.93
N THR A 384 -24.43 -0.99 -3.49
CA THR A 384 -23.65 -0.72 -4.69
C THR A 384 -24.00 -1.76 -5.76
N ALA A 385 -23.83 -1.40 -7.03
CA ALA A 385 -24.07 -2.28 -8.17
C ALA A 385 -22.80 -2.46 -9.01
N VAL A 386 -22.74 -3.58 -9.74
CA VAL A 386 -21.66 -3.86 -10.70
C VAL A 386 -21.63 -2.72 -11.74
N GLY A 387 -20.49 -2.04 -11.87
CA GLY A 387 -20.35 -0.79 -12.63
C GLY A 387 -20.18 0.47 -11.76
N GLY A 388 -20.02 0.34 -10.45
CA GLY A 388 -19.67 1.44 -9.54
C GLY A 388 -20.81 2.40 -9.24
N GLN A 389 -22.06 2.01 -9.51
CA GLN A 389 -23.22 2.85 -9.20
C GLN A 389 -23.69 2.63 -7.76
N VAL A 390 -23.84 3.73 -7.02
CA VAL A 390 -24.46 3.72 -5.69
C VAL A 390 -25.99 3.70 -5.85
N LEU A 391 -26.62 2.62 -5.39
CA LEU A 391 -28.07 2.45 -5.46
C LEU A 391 -28.74 3.36 -4.42
N LYS A 392 -29.28 4.49 -4.89
CA LYS A 392 -30.11 5.37 -4.05
C LYS A 392 -31.44 4.67 -3.77
N LYS A 393 -31.89 4.67 -2.50
CA LYS A 393 -33.26 4.23 -2.17
C LYS A 393 -34.27 5.04 -3.00
N PRO A 394 -35.34 4.41 -3.54
CA PRO A 394 -36.41 5.16 -4.18
C PRO A 394 -36.97 6.17 -3.17
N LYS A 395 -36.98 7.46 -3.53
CA LYS A 395 -37.65 8.48 -2.73
C LYS A 395 -39.11 8.06 -2.60
N LYS A 396 -39.62 7.91 -1.37
CA LYS A 396 -41.06 7.74 -1.13
C LYS A 396 -41.79 8.83 -1.94
N PRO A 397 -42.78 8.48 -2.79
CA PRO A 397 -43.48 9.48 -3.57
C PRO A 397 -44.09 10.49 -2.61
N LYS A 398 -43.78 11.79 -2.81
CA LYS A 398 -44.48 12.88 -2.12
C LYS A 398 -45.96 12.70 -2.47
N GLN A 399 -46.81 12.42 -1.48
CA GLN A 399 -48.26 12.52 -1.64
C GLN A 399 -48.55 13.92 -2.16
N LYS A 400 -49.01 14.02 -3.41
CA LYS A 400 -49.54 15.26 -3.95
C LYS A 400 -50.82 15.54 -3.16
N LEU A 401 -50.83 16.62 -2.37
CA LEU A 401 -52.09 17.17 -1.88
C LEU A 401 -52.93 17.52 -3.10
N ILE A 402 -54.11 16.91 -3.20
CA ILE A 402 -55.10 17.19 -4.22
C ILE A 402 -55.66 18.60 -3.96
N PRO A 403 -55.57 19.55 -4.90
CA PRO A 403 -56.18 20.86 -4.73
C PRO A 403 -57.66 20.79 -5.14
N GLY A 404 -58.56 21.12 -4.21
CA GLY A 404 -59.90 21.60 -4.52
C GLY A 404 -61.07 20.66 -4.20
N ALA A 405 -61.70 20.87 -3.04
CA ALA A 405 -63.14 20.72 -2.86
C ALA A 405 -63.64 21.94 -2.08
N GLY A 406 -64.69 22.57 -2.59
CA GLY A 406 -65.04 23.97 -2.38
C GLY A 406 -65.70 24.36 -1.06
N LYS A 407 -65.87 25.69 -0.97
CA LYS A 407 -66.39 26.53 0.11
C LYS A 407 -67.81 26.21 0.60
N ALA A 408 -68.01 26.38 1.90
CA ALA A 408 -69.05 27.19 2.57
C ALA A 408 -68.56 27.35 4.03
N GLY A 409 -68.47 28.48 4.71
CA GLY A 409 -69.26 29.71 4.72
C GLY A 409 -69.53 29.99 6.21
N GLY A 410 -68.88 30.98 6.82
CA GLY A 410 -69.11 31.30 8.24
C GLY A 410 -68.06 32.23 8.85
N LYS A 411 -68.42 33.51 9.00
CA LYS A 411 -67.67 34.54 9.73
C LYS A 411 -67.54 34.16 11.22
N GLY A 412 -66.44 34.56 11.84
CA GLY A 412 -66.49 35.00 13.25
C GLY A 412 -65.40 34.47 14.17
N ASN A 413 -64.50 35.39 14.54
CA ASN A 413 -63.71 35.47 15.77
C ASN A 413 -62.59 34.44 16.05
N ILE A 414 -61.41 34.95 15.76
CA ILE A 414 -60.15 34.76 16.50
C ILE A 414 -60.42 34.92 18.01
N HIS A 415 -60.06 33.90 18.79
CA HIS A 415 -59.80 34.06 20.22
C HIS A 415 -58.37 33.61 20.52
N LEU A 416 -57.49 34.59 20.76
CA LEU A 416 -56.22 34.39 21.44
C LEU A 416 -56.50 34.29 22.95
N GLY A 417 -55.98 33.23 23.57
CA GLY A 417 -55.84 33.09 25.01
C GLY A 417 -55.43 31.64 25.32
N ARG A 418 -54.65 31.34 26.34
CA ARG A 418 -53.76 32.10 27.21
C ARG A 418 -52.87 31.00 27.83
N TRP A 419 -51.62 31.32 28.11
CA TRP A 419 -50.66 30.41 28.73
C TRP A 419 -51.00 30.17 30.23
N PHE A 420 -50.68 28.95 30.71
CA PHE A 420 -50.72 28.41 32.10
C PHE A 420 -52.15 28.16 32.66
N GLU A 421 -52.51 27.03 33.27
CA GLU A 421 -51.84 26.21 34.30
C GLU A 421 -52.11 24.68 34.20
N GLU A 422 -51.12 23.94 34.71
CA GLU A 422 -50.96 22.57 35.24
C GLU A 422 -52.06 21.49 35.10
N GLU A 423 -51.66 20.30 34.62
CA GLU A 423 -51.68 19.06 35.44
C GLU A 423 -50.81 17.94 34.82
N ASP A 424 -50.32 17.09 35.71
CA ASP A 424 -49.19 16.16 35.62
C ASP A 424 -49.12 15.19 34.42
N ALA A 425 -48.03 15.25 33.65
CA ALA A 425 -47.51 14.08 32.94
C ALA A 425 -45.97 14.11 32.88
N LYS A 426 -45.32 13.40 33.80
CA LYS A 426 -43.88 13.14 33.80
C LYS A 426 -43.43 12.56 32.44
N PRO A 427 -42.40 13.11 31.77
CA PRO A 427 -41.85 12.49 30.57
C PRO A 427 -41.13 11.19 30.95
N LYS A 428 -41.48 10.08 30.29
CA LYS A 428 -40.78 8.79 30.45
C LYS A 428 -39.31 8.95 30.08
N ALA A 429 -38.44 8.90 31.08
CA ALA A 429 -37.00 8.81 30.91
C ALA A 429 -36.66 7.54 30.10
N LYS A 430 -35.95 7.70 28.98
CA LYS A 430 -35.30 6.57 28.30
C LYS A 430 -34.24 5.98 29.22
N ALA A 431 -34.27 4.67 29.38
CA ALA A 431 -33.28 3.94 30.17
C ALA A 431 -31.86 4.20 29.65
N VAL A 432 -30.99 4.69 30.53
CA VAL A 432 -29.54 4.75 30.31
C VAL A 432 -29.05 3.30 30.18
N ARG A 433 -28.57 2.92 28.99
CA ARG A 433 -28.01 1.59 28.74
C ARG A 433 -26.68 1.49 29.49
N LYS A 434 -26.58 0.55 30.45
CA LYS A 434 -25.37 0.32 31.24
C LYS A 434 -24.21 -0.05 30.31
N VAL A 435 -23.11 0.67 30.47
CA VAL A 435 -21.79 0.35 29.90
C VAL A 435 -21.32 -1.00 30.48
N PRO A 436 -20.73 -1.91 29.70
CA PRO A 436 -20.10 -3.11 30.24
C PRO A 436 -18.94 -2.69 31.17
N SER A 437 -18.97 -3.15 32.42
CA SER A 437 -17.86 -3.00 33.35
C SER A 437 -16.75 -4.00 32.95
N PHE A 438 -15.59 -3.48 32.58
CA PHE A 438 -14.38 -4.29 32.45
C PHE A 438 -13.90 -4.67 33.85
N GLY A 439 -13.84 -5.99 34.10
CA GLY A 439 -13.56 -6.57 35.40
C GLY A 439 -12.22 -6.16 35.99
N SER A 440 -12.24 -5.88 37.29
CA SER A 440 -11.07 -5.66 38.13
C SER A 440 -10.36 -6.99 38.46
N LYS A 441 -9.03 -6.92 38.57
CA LYS A 441 -8.12 -8.02 38.91
C LYS A 441 -8.54 -8.78 40.18
N PRO A 442 -8.34 -10.10 40.27
CA PRO A 442 -8.50 -10.81 41.53
C PRO A 442 -7.40 -10.39 42.52
N LYS A 443 -7.82 -9.95 43.71
CA LYS A 443 -6.92 -9.72 44.85
C LYS A 443 -6.31 -11.04 45.31
N GLY A 444 -5.00 -11.02 45.54
CA GLY A 444 -4.24 -12.16 46.04
C GLY A 444 -4.73 -12.67 47.38
N GLY A 445 -4.81 -14.00 47.50
CA GLY A 445 -4.90 -14.69 48.77
C GLY A 445 -3.51 -14.85 49.37
N LYS A 446 -3.31 -14.31 50.56
CA LYS A 446 -2.34 -14.81 51.54
C LYS A 446 -3.12 -15.64 52.56
N LYS A 447 -2.91 -16.95 52.55
CA LYS A 447 -2.51 -17.75 53.72
C LYS A 447 -2.05 -19.11 53.24
#